data_AF-A0A060SFC7-F1
#
_entry.id   AF-A0A060SFC7-F1
#
_cell.length_a   1.000
_cell.length_b   1.000
_cell.length_c   1.000
_cell.angle_alpha   90.00
_cell.angle_beta   90.00
_cell.angle_gamma   90.00
#
_symmetry.space_group_name_H-M   'P 1'
#
loop_
_entity.id
_entity.type
_entity.pdbx_description
1 polymer ?
#
loop_
_entity_poly.entity_id
_entity_poly.type
_entity_poly.pdbx_seq_one_letter_code
_entity_poly.pdbx_strand_id
1 'polypeptide(L)'
;MGPPGSVTIVGGGLSGLASAFHLSRRFPASSGTRITLIEKSNRLGGWVQSEKARISDRYGRQADVLLESGPRTLRPASKAILEIIHLLNLAPSLVTVPRTAPAARNRFLHIPGTKGLVTIPTSLASLLVSPLAKLLVPALFADFRRRNGRVLKSSQPNDESVDAFLTRHFGTDFAQTFGSALVHGIYATDSRLLSVRATFSAMCRLEENGKGSVVRGALNEMVSSWRIHRKGHENATASPPVYDLGEVSSLMKGISVYSFRDGMETLTGAMASYLRQRENVTIVQGDGVATLARTQTGDRFQVATESGKEIQSSHLVVAVPLPVLHGLLSRPLPIISSSVPTPSPPPIAQGSVPLRRPPFPHPALSLRTGIPGRYQTILSSENSTQEKVTRLPPNNHPFSPLPVLPHLLANPSSSVTVVNLVFPPSDSPLHPDGFGYLIPRPAEGYPSPPGSTLGMLGTVFDSSALGGQDVSICADHRSPKFTKVTVMLGGPYGPPSPDPHSPDFLPTLLATLQRHLGHDEPLPEPCLVRIRQHHDCIPTPTVGHIERMAELRAAVKEKWGENAAIIGASVDGVSVGDCIESGRRAALGL
;
A
#
# COMPACT_ATOMS: atom_id res chain seq x y z
N MET A 1 -26.53 14.69 -15.17
CA MET A 1 -27.14 14.82 -13.83
C MET A 1 -26.78 16.18 -13.27
N GLY A 2 -27.66 16.79 -12.46
CA GLY A 2 -27.31 18.00 -11.71
C GLY A 2 -26.23 17.73 -10.65
N PRO A 3 -25.65 18.77 -10.03
CA PRO A 3 -24.64 18.60 -8.99
C PRO A 3 -25.20 17.81 -7.80
N PRO A 4 -24.39 16.93 -7.16
CA PRO A 4 -24.83 16.22 -5.97
C PRO A 4 -25.05 17.21 -4.82
N GLY A 5 -26.12 17.04 -4.04
CA GLY A 5 -26.36 17.87 -2.85
C GLY A 5 -25.27 17.73 -1.78
N SER A 6 -24.83 16.50 -1.50
CA SER A 6 -23.68 16.25 -0.63
C SER A 6 -23.04 14.88 -0.86
N VAL A 7 -21.73 14.80 -0.65
CA VAL A 7 -20.92 13.59 -0.82
C VAL A 7 -20.13 13.31 0.46
N THR A 8 -20.25 12.10 0.99
CA THR A 8 -19.39 11.62 2.09
C THR A 8 -18.36 10.66 1.53
N ILE A 9 -17.09 10.84 1.92
CA ILE A 9 -15.94 10.04 1.52
C ILE A 9 -15.35 9.40 2.78
N VAL A 10 -15.23 8.08 2.79
CA VAL A 10 -14.72 7.30 3.93
C VAL A 10 -13.32 6.82 3.63
N GLY A 11 -12.32 7.33 4.36
CA GLY A 11 -10.90 7.01 4.24
C GLY A 11 -10.09 8.17 3.63
N GLY A 12 -9.16 8.73 4.40
CA GLY A 12 -8.29 9.86 4.05
C GLY A 12 -6.96 9.49 3.40
N GLY A 13 -6.86 8.31 2.78
CA GLY A 13 -5.69 7.90 2.00
C GLY A 13 -5.62 8.56 0.60
N LEU A 14 -4.70 8.12 -0.25
CA LEU A 14 -4.51 8.65 -1.61
C LEU A 14 -5.81 8.69 -2.43
N SER A 15 -6.57 7.60 -2.44
CA SER A 15 -7.82 7.51 -3.23
C SER A 15 -8.93 8.42 -2.72
N GLY A 16 -9.10 8.52 -1.40
CA GLY A 16 -10.09 9.42 -0.80
C GLY A 16 -9.72 10.89 -0.98
N LEU A 17 -8.45 11.25 -0.78
CA LEU A 17 -7.95 12.60 -1.04
C LEU A 17 -8.10 12.99 -2.51
N ALA A 18 -7.73 12.10 -3.45
CA ALA A 18 -7.90 12.35 -4.87
C ALA A 18 -9.37 12.52 -5.27
N SER A 19 -10.25 11.68 -4.72
CA SER A 19 -11.70 11.81 -4.94
C SER A 19 -12.23 13.15 -4.43
N ALA A 20 -11.91 13.53 -3.19
CA ALA A 20 -12.30 14.83 -2.62
C ALA A 20 -11.74 16.00 -3.44
N PHE A 21 -10.48 15.93 -3.85
CA PHE A 21 -9.82 16.94 -4.67
C PHE A 21 -10.56 17.16 -5.99
N HIS A 22 -10.82 16.09 -6.74
CA HIS A 22 -11.52 16.21 -8.03
C HIS A 22 -13.00 16.61 -7.86
N LEU A 23 -13.70 16.13 -6.82
CA LEU A 23 -15.07 16.55 -6.51
C LEU A 23 -15.14 18.04 -6.19
N SER A 24 -14.25 18.57 -5.34
CA SER A 24 -14.24 19.99 -4.97
C SER A 24 -13.89 20.93 -6.13
N ARG A 25 -13.11 20.45 -7.12
CA ARG A 25 -12.85 21.18 -8.36
C ARG A 25 -14.06 21.18 -9.29
N ARG A 26 -14.74 20.03 -9.41
CA ARG A 26 -15.92 19.87 -10.28
C ARG A 26 -17.13 20.61 -9.72
N PHE A 27 -17.29 20.60 -8.40
CA PHE A 27 -18.41 21.17 -7.67
C PHE A 27 -17.88 22.19 -6.65
N PRO A 28 -17.57 23.43 -7.10
CA PRO A 28 -17.16 24.51 -6.20
C PRO A 28 -18.31 24.89 -5.25
N ALA A 29 -18.02 25.68 -4.21
CA ALA A 29 -19.02 26.05 -3.21
C ALA A 29 -20.32 26.67 -3.80
N SER A 30 -20.20 27.40 -4.92
CA SER A 30 -21.35 27.96 -5.65
C SER A 30 -22.30 26.92 -6.25
N SER A 31 -21.90 25.65 -6.37
CA SER A 31 -22.80 24.56 -6.80
C SER A 31 -23.73 24.08 -5.68
N GLY A 32 -23.49 24.49 -4.43
CA GLY A 32 -24.23 24.02 -3.26
C GLY A 32 -23.85 22.60 -2.79
N THR A 33 -22.90 21.94 -3.45
CA THR A 33 -22.43 20.60 -3.10
C THR A 33 -21.55 20.64 -1.86
N ARG A 34 -21.92 19.91 -0.80
CA ARG A 34 -21.06 19.73 0.38
C ARG A 34 -20.27 18.42 0.33
N ILE A 35 -18.98 18.47 0.62
CA ILE A 35 -18.09 17.30 0.59
C ILE A 35 -17.56 17.06 2.01
N THR A 36 -17.73 15.85 2.53
CA THR A 36 -17.20 15.46 3.85
C THR A 36 -16.24 14.29 3.69
N LEU A 37 -14.98 14.46 4.09
CA LEU A 37 -13.97 13.40 4.13
C LEU A 37 -13.75 12.96 5.59
N ILE A 38 -13.92 11.67 5.86
CA ILE A 38 -13.76 11.09 7.21
C ILE A 38 -12.53 10.18 7.21
N GLU A 39 -11.64 10.39 8.18
CA GLU A 39 -10.42 9.63 8.39
C GLU A 39 -10.28 9.23 9.87
N LYS A 40 -10.06 7.93 10.09
CA LYS A 40 -9.95 7.37 11.43
C LYS A 40 -8.72 7.87 12.18
N SER A 41 -7.59 7.99 11.50
CA SER A 41 -6.35 8.44 12.13
C SER A 41 -6.28 9.98 12.25
N ASN A 42 -5.35 10.47 13.06
CA ASN A 42 -5.08 11.90 13.19
C ASN A 42 -4.30 12.49 12.00
N ARG A 43 -4.02 11.69 10.94
CA ARG A 43 -3.28 12.13 9.75
C ARG A 43 -3.98 11.72 8.47
N LEU A 44 -3.77 12.48 7.41
CA LEU A 44 -4.20 12.11 6.05
C LEU A 44 -3.02 11.48 5.31
N GLY A 45 -3.31 10.82 4.18
CA GLY A 45 -2.31 10.29 3.25
C GLY A 45 -2.11 8.77 3.33
N GLY A 46 -2.65 8.09 4.35
CA GLY A 46 -2.57 6.64 4.47
C GLY A 46 -1.13 6.15 4.55
N TRP A 47 -0.75 5.19 3.69
CA TRP A 47 0.60 4.61 3.64
C TRP A 47 1.69 5.56 3.17
N VAL A 48 1.35 6.75 2.64
CA VAL A 48 2.33 7.78 2.29
C VAL A 48 2.78 8.47 3.56
N GLN A 49 4.06 8.31 3.89
CA GLN A 49 4.65 8.92 5.07
C GLN A 49 6.14 9.16 4.88
N SER A 50 6.52 10.43 5.03
CA SER A 50 7.89 10.91 4.89
C SER A 50 8.33 11.53 6.22
N GLU A 51 9.55 11.22 6.64
CA GLU A 51 10.10 11.69 7.92
C GLU A 51 11.43 12.41 7.67
N LYS A 52 11.57 13.65 8.15
CA LYS A 52 12.86 14.34 8.17
C LYS A 52 13.54 14.06 9.51
N ALA A 53 14.79 13.63 9.47
CA ALA A 53 15.59 13.37 10.65
C ALA A 53 16.94 14.08 10.54
N ARG A 54 17.36 14.74 11.62
CA ARG A 54 18.73 15.22 11.76
C ARG A 54 19.59 14.11 12.32
N ILE A 55 20.72 13.85 11.69
CA ILE A 55 21.68 12.83 12.12
C ILE A 55 23.04 13.44 12.35
N SER A 56 23.81 12.80 13.23
CA SER A 56 25.23 13.08 13.41
C SER A 56 26.00 11.78 13.51
N ASP A 57 27.21 11.75 12.97
CA ASP A 57 28.12 10.63 13.20
C ASP A 57 29.03 10.86 14.42
N ARG A 58 29.85 9.87 14.74
CA ARG A 58 30.80 9.93 15.87
C ARG A 58 31.86 11.03 15.74
N TYR A 59 32.02 11.62 14.55
CA TYR A 59 32.99 12.69 14.26
C TYR A 59 32.33 14.08 14.22
N GLY A 60 31.04 14.18 14.57
CA GLY A 60 30.30 15.44 14.58
C GLY A 60 29.87 15.93 13.20
N ARG A 61 30.02 15.12 12.15
CA ARG A 61 29.44 15.44 10.83
C ARG A 61 27.93 15.33 10.93
N GLN A 62 27.20 16.26 10.31
CA GLN A 62 25.74 16.34 10.41
C GLN A 62 25.07 16.41 9.04
N ALA A 63 23.89 15.80 8.95
CA ALA A 63 23.02 15.88 7.79
C ALA A 63 21.55 15.90 8.21
N ASP A 64 20.72 16.57 7.42
CA ASP A 64 19.28 16.39 7.44
C ASP A 64 18.92 15.38 6.35
N VAL A 65 18.33 14.25 6.75
CA VAL A 65 17.97 13.15 5.87
C VAL A 65 16.45 12.98 5.81
N LEU A 66 15.97 12.55 4.65
CA LEU A 66 14.56 12.25 4.43
C LEU A 66 14.35 10.73 4.35
N LEU A 67 13.48 10.18 5.20
CA LEU A 67 13.17 8.76 5.26
C LEU A 67 11.76 8.51 4.75
N GLU A 68 11.62 7.62 3.77
CA GLU A 68 10.31 7.18 3.30
C GLU A 68 9.91 5.90 4.02
N SER A 69 8.72 5.93 4.61
CA SER A 69 8.14 4.78 5.28
C SER A 69 7.27 3.94 4.34
N GLY A 70 6.85 4.46 3.19
CA GLY A 70 5.99 3.74 2.23
C GLY A 70 6.48 3.91 0.78
N PRO A 71 5.65 4.45 -0.13
CA PRO A 71 6.12 4.75 -1.49
C PRO A 71 7.19 5.85 -1.46
N ARG A 72 8.18 5.73 -2.34
CA ARG A 72 9.36 6.62 -2.38
C ARG A 72 9.62 7.26 -3.74
N THR A 73 9.30 6.53 -4.80
CA THR A 73 9.52 6.95 -6.18
C THR A 73 8.29 6.65 -7.02
N LEU A 74 8.03 7.54 -7.96
CA LEU A 74 6.98 7.44 -8.95
C LEU A 74 7.59 7.25 -10.34
N ARG A 75 6.83 6.66 -11.26
CA ARG A 75 7.18 6.58 -12.68
C ARG A 75 6.35 7.60 -13.47
N PRO A 76 6.90 8.21 -14.54
CA PRO A 76 6.20 9.19 -15.37
C PRO A 76 5.18 8.55 -16.33
N ALA A 77 4.41 7.57 -15.85
CA ALA A 77 3.42 6.83 -16.62
C ALA A 77 1.97 7.21 -16.26
N SER A 78 1.71 7.55 -15.00
CA SER A 78 0.36 7.91 -14.56
C SER A 78 0.05 9.37 -14.86
N LYS A 79 -0.81 9.61 -15.85
CA LYS A 79 -1.30 10.96 -16.20
C LYS A 79 -2.07 11.60 -15.04
N ALA A 80 -2.77 10.80 -14.23
CA ALA A 80 -3.53 11.26 -13.08
C ALA A 80 -2.64 11.94 -12.03
N ILE A 81 -1.46 11.36 -11.75
CA ILE A 81 -0.49 11.99 -10.84
C ILE A 81 0.05 13.29 -11.47
N LEU A 82 0.43 13.25 -12.74
CA LEU A 82 1.00 14.43 -13.43
C LEU A 82 0.01 15.59 -13.49
N GLU A 83 -1.29 15.30 -13.65
CA GLU A 83 -2.36 16.28 -13.58
C GLU A 83 -2.43 16.91 -12.18
N ILE A 84 -2.40 16.13 -11.10
CA ILE A 84 -2.38 16.69 -9.74
C ILE A 84 -1.13 17.55 -9.50
N ILE A 85 0.04 17.10 -9.97
CA ILE A 85 1.28 17.89 -9.89
C ILE A 85 1.11 19.23 -10.60
N HIS A 86 0.49 19.25 -11.79
CA HIS A 86 0.23 20.47 -12.53
C HIS A 86 -0.75 21.38 -11.78
N LEU A 87 -1.92 20.85 -11.40
CA LEU A 87 -3.01 21.60 -10.80
C LEU A 87 -2.68 22.17 -9.41
N LEU A 88 -1.79 21.52 -8.66
CA LEU A 88 -1.32 21.97 -7.36
C LEU A 88 0.03 22.70 -7.44
N ASN A 89 0.53 22.97 -8.66
CA ASN A 89 1.81 23.64 -8.91
C ASN A 89 3.00 23.01 -8.16
N LEU A 90 3.08 21.68 -8.16
CA LEU A 90 4.12 20.93 -7.43
C LEU A 90 5.38 20.70 -8.25
N ALA A 91 5.42 21.13 -9.51
CA ALA A 91 6.58 20.95 -10.39
C ALA A 91 7.92 21.46 -9.79
N PRO A 92 7.97 22.62 -9.10
CA PRO A 92 9.21 23.11 -8.46
C PRO A 92 9.73 22.20 -7.33
N SER A 93 8.85 21.38 -6.75
CA SER A 93 9.19 20.47 -5.65
C SER A 93 9.71 19.12 -6.14
N LEU A 94 9.74 18.87 -7.45
CA LEU A 94 10.12 17.56 -7.98
C LEU A 94 11.62 17.30 -7.89
N VAL A 95 11.97 16.06 -7.58
CA VAL A 95 13.31 15.49 -7.71
C VAL A 95 13.23 14.41 -8.78
N THR A 96 13.96 14.56 -9.89
CA THR A 96 13.87 13.66 -11.03
C THR A 96 15.16 12.87 -11.23
N VAL A 97 15.01 11.62 -11.67
CA VAL A 97 16.12 10.73 -12.01
C VAL A 97 16.04 10.41 -13.50
N PRO A 98 16.97 10.93 -14.32
CA PRO A 98 16.96 10.66 -15.76
C PRO A 98 17.29 9.19 -16.04
N ARG A 99 16.84 8.68 -17.20
CA ARG A 99 17.13 7.29 -17.64
C ARG A 99 18.61 6.99 -17.81
N THR A 100 19.44 8.01 -17.92
CA THR A 100 20.89 7.91 -18.04
C THR A 100 21.60 7.75 -16.70
N ALA A 101 20.95 8.09 -15.58
CA ALA A 101 21.56 8.01 -14.25
C ALA A 101 21.86 6.54 -13.87
N PRO A 102 22.94 6.27 -13.12
CA PRO A 102 23.24 4.92 -12.65
C PRO A 102 22.08 4.26 -11.89
N ALA A 103 21.39 5.02 -11.03
CA ALA A 103 20.19 4.57 -10.33
C ALA A 103 19.01 4.16 -11.23
N ALA A 104 18.97 4.62 -12.48
CA ALA A 104 17.97 4.20 -13.46
C ALA A 104 18.42 3.00 -14.29
N ARG A 105 19.73 2.84 -14.52
CA ARG A 105 20.31 1.82 -15.41
C ARG A 105 20.63 0.52 -14.69
N ASN A 106 20.97 0.58 -13.41
CA ASN A 106 21.42 -0.58 -12.66
C ASN A 106 20.36 -1.04 -11.67
N ARG A 107 19.91 -2.28 -11.86
CA ARG A 107 19.08 -3.04 -10.90
C ARG A 107 19.76 -4.37 -10.66
N PHE A 108 19.72 -4.86 -9.44
CA PHE A 108 20.43 -6.06 -9.07
C PHE A 108 19.49 -7.14 -8.51
N LEU A 109 19.97 -8.38 -8.51
CA LEU A 109 19.41 -9.48 -7.75
C LEU A 109 20.44 -9.95 -6.74
N HIS A 110 19.98 -10.35 -5.57
CA HIS A 110 20.76 -11.20 -4.68
C HIS A 110 20.22 -12.63 -4.81
N ILE A 111 21.01 -13.55 -5.35
CA ILE A 111 20.60 -14.95 -5.52
C ILE A 111 20.82 -15.68 -4.19
N PRO A 112 19.77 -16.28 -3.59
CA PRO A 112 19.89 -16.99 -2.32
C PRO A 112 21.01 -18.03 -2.36
N GLY A 113 21.84 -18.05 -1.32
CA GLY A 113 22.98 -18.97 -1.21
C GLY A 113 24.29 -18.49 -1.85
N THR A 114 24.27 -17.36 -2.57
CA THR A 114 25.47 -16.71 -3.10
C THR A 114 25.94 -15.55 -2.22
N LYS A 115 27.20 -15.11 -2.38
CA LYS A 115 27.69 -13.84 -1.82
C LYS A 115 27.64 -12.75 -2.90
N GLY A 116 27.19 -11.56 -2.53
CA GLY A 116 27.17 -10.39 -3.43
C GLY A 116 25.91 -10.27 -4.30
N LEU A 117 25.98 -9.33 -5.24
CA LEU A 117 24.88 -8.94 -6.12
C LEU A 117 25.18 -9.28 -7.59
N VAL A 118 24.13 -9.60 -8.33
CA VAL A 118 24.19 -9.84 -9.79
C VAL A 118 23.38 -8.75 -10.50
N THR A 119 24.02 -8.03 -11.42
CA THR A 119 23.35 -6.98 -12.22
C THR A 119 22.39 -7.59 -13.23
N ILE A 120 21.15 -7.08 -13.26
CA ILE A 120 20.15 -7.43 -14.27
C ILE A 120 20.55 -6.77 -15.61
N PRO A 121 20.76 -7.55 -16.69
CA PRO A 121 21.15 -6.99 -17.98
C PRO A 121 20.08 -6.05 -18.56
N THR A 122 20.50 -4.87 -19.00
CA THR A 122 19.60 -3.89 -19.66
C THR A 122 19.81 -3.78 -21.17
N SER A 123 20.81 -4.49 -21.71
CA SER A 123 21.14 -4.51 -23.14
C SER A 123 21.69 -5.87 -23.57
N LEU A 124 21.64 -6.16 -24.88
CA LEU A 124 22.21 -7.40 -25.44
C LEU A 124 23.71 -7.53 -25.15
N ALA A 125 24.47 -6.43 -25.21
CA ALA A 125 25.89 -6.44 -24.88
C ALA A 125 26.13 -6.83 -23.41
N SER A 126 25.36 -6.25 -22.47
CA SER A 126 25.44 -6.62 -21.05
C SER A 126 24.96 -8.05 -20.77
N LEU A 127 24.07 -8.58 -21.60
CA LEU A 127 23.56 -9.95 -21.48
C LEU A 127 24.66 -10.97 -21.79
N LEU A 128 25.49 -10.73 -22.81
CA LEU A 128 26.54 -11.67 -23.23
C LEU A 128 27.59 -11.96 -22.14
N VAL A 129 27.84 -11.00 -21.25
CA VAL A 129 28.83 -11.10 -20.17
C VAL A 129 28.20 -11.41 -18.81
N SER A 130 26.86 -11.47 -18.73
CA SER A 130 26.16 -11.66 -17.46
C SER A 130 26.09 -13.13 -17.05
N PRO A 131 26.27 -13.46 -15.76
CA PRO A 131 25.98 -14.80 -15.24
C PRO A 131 24.53 -15.25 -15.51
N LEU A 132 23.61 -14.30 -15.65
CA LEU A 132 22.20 -14.55 -15.94
C LEU A 132 21.94 -14.95 -17.41
N ALA A 133 22.94 -14.86 -18.30
CA ALA A 133 22.80 -15.24 -19.71
C ALA A 133 22.32 -16.69 -19.89
N LYS A 134 22.87 -17.60 -19.07
CA LYS A 134 22.52 -19.04 -19.10
C LYS A 134 21.05 -19.30 -18.79
N LEU A 135 20.43 -18.40 -18.03
CA LEU A 135 19.01 -18.46 -17.68
C LEU A 135 18.14 -17.70 -18.70
N LEU A 136 18.54 -16.47 -19.05
CA LEU A 136 17.74 -15.56 -19.88
C LEU A 136 17.72 -15.96 -21.35
N VAL A 137 18.85 -16.34 -21.94
CA VAL A 137 18.94 -16.60 -23.39
C VAL A 137 18.06 -17.80 -23.81
N PRO A 138 18.12 -18.97 -23.15
CA PRO A 138 17.24 -20.08 -23.49
C PRO A 138 15.76 -19.75 -23.29
N ALA A 139 15.43 -19.05 -22.20
CA ALA A 139 14.07 -18.64 -21.85
C ALA A 139 13.44 -17.72 -22.91
N LEU A 140 14.15 -16.65 -23.28
CA LEU A 140 13.67 -15.69 -24.30
C LEU A 140 13.53 -16.35 -25.68
N PHE A 141 14.44 -17.27 -26.01
CA PHE A 141 14.42 -17.98 -27.27
C PHE A 141 13.29 -19.01 -27.36
N ALA A 142 13.02 -19.72 -26.26
CA ALA A 142 11.88 -20.63 -26.15
C ALA A 142 10.56 -19.87 -26.33
N ASP A 143 10.40 -18.72 -25.67
CA ASP A 143 9.20 -17.88 -25.84
C ASP A 143 9.07 -17.36 -27.28
N PHE A 144 10.15 -16.85 -27.87
CA PHE A 144 10.13 -16.31 -29.23
C PHE A 144 9.71 -17.36 -30.28
N ARG A 145 10.14 -18.62 -30.12
CA ARG A 145 9.77 -19.73 -31.01
C ARG A 145 8.35 -20.25 -30.77
N ARG A 146 7.69 -19.86 -29.68
CA ARG A 146 6.38 -20.36 -29.32
C ARG A 146 5.36 -20.00 -30.40
N ARG A 147 4.65 -21.02 -30.88
CA ARG A 147 3.51 -20.90 -31.80
C ARG A 147 2.30 -21.62 -31.19
N ASN A 148 1.11 -21.07 -31.41
CA ASN A 148 -0.18 -21.73 -31.13
C ASN A 148 -0.40 -22.18 -29.66
N GLY A 149 -0.10 -21.32 -28.69
CA GLY A 149 -0.40 -21.56 -27.26
C GLY A 149 -1.72 -20.94 -26.80
N ARG A 150 -2.15 -21.30 -25.58
CA ARG A 150 -3.17 -20.54 -24.83
C ARG A 150 -2.75 -19.06 -24.78
N VAL A 151 -3.65 -18.16 -25.14
CA VAL A 151 -3.44 -16.70 -25.04
C VAL A 151 -4.41 -16.16 -24.00
N LEU A 152 -3.91 -15.46 -23.01
CA LEU A 152 -4.77 -14.70 -22.10
C LEU A 152 -5.25 -13.47 -22.84
N LYS A 153 -6.56 -13.43 -23.11
CA LYS A 153 -7.17 -12.27 -23.73
C LYS A 153 -7.70 -11.39 -22.62
N SER A 154 -7.37 -10.10 -22.65
CA SER A 154 -7.90 -9.13 -21.70
C SER A 154 -9.43 -9.07 -21.70
N SER A 155 -10.09 -9.53 -22.77
CA SER A 155 -11.55 -9.57 -22.92
C SER A 155 -12.21 -10.88 -22.50
N GLN A 156 -11.44 -11.92 -22.16
CA GLN A 156 -11.99 -13.21 -21.72
C GLN A 156 -11.73 -13.43 -20.22
N PRO A 157 -12.58 -14.21 -19.54
CA PRO A 157 -12.43 -14.50 -18.11
C PRO A 157 -11.30 -15.52 -17.82
N ASN A 158 -10.36 -15.69 -18.75
CA ASN A 158 -9.22 -16.57 -18.54
C ASN A 158 -8.13 -15.82 -17.76
N ASP A 159 -7.72 -16.42 -16.64
CA ASP A 159 -6.72 -15.83 -15.76
C ASP A 159 -5.80 -16.93 -15.22
N GLU A 160 -4.58 -16.56 -14.89
CA GLU A 160 -3.60 -17.44 -14.25
C GLU A 160 -2.68 -16.62 -13.34
N SER A 161 -1.90 -17.30 -12.51
CA SER A 161 -0.95 -16.61 -11.66
C SER A 161 0.22 -16.05 -12.47
N VAL A 162 0.88 -15.00 -11.96
CA VAL A 162 2.11 -14.46 -12.54
C VAL A 162 3.17 -15.55 -12.68
N ASP A 163 3.30 -16.41 -11.68
CA ASP A 163 4.23 -17.54 -11.70
C ASP A 163 3.89 -18.56 -12.81
N ALA A 164 2.62 -18.95 -12.95
CA ALA A 164 2.18 -19.87 -13.99
C ALA A 164 2.38 -19.30 -15.39
N PHE A 165 2.06 -18.01 -15.59
CA PHE A 165 2.29 -17.29 -16.83
C PHE A 165 3.79 -17.30 -17.20
N LEU A 166 4.64 -16.85 -16.28
CA LEU A 166 6.08 -16.78 -16.54
C LEU A 166 6.71 -18.17 -16.72
N THR A 167 6.29 -19.17 -15.96
CA THR A 167 6.77 -20.56 -16.09
C THR A 167 6.43 -21.10 -17.47
N ARG A 168 5.19 -20.88 -17.91
CA ARG A 168 4.75 -21.29 -19.24
C ARG A 168 5.62 -20.64 -20.32
N HIS A 169 5.89 -19.34 -20.24
CA HIS A 169 6.58 -18.59 -21.28
C HIS A 169 8.11 -18.78 -21.27
N PHE A 170 8.72 -18.77 -20.09
CA PHE A 170 10.15 -18.59 -19.90
C PHE A 170 10.80 -19.72 -19.08
N GLY A 171 10.01 -20.68 -18.58
CA GLY A 171 10.49 -21.78 -17.74
C GLY A 171 10.49 -21.45 -16.25
N THR A 172 10.54 -22.50 -15.43
CA THR A 172 10.44 -22.43 -13.96
C THR A 172 11.53 -21.56 -13.35
N ASP A 173 12.78 -21.74 -13.76
CA ASP A 173 13.92 -21.01 -13.20
C ASP A 173 13.79 -19.50 -13.45
N PHE A 174 13.25 -19.10 -14.60
CA PHE A 174 13.00 -17.68 -14.91
C PHE A 174 11.89 -17.13 -14.02
N ALA A 175 10.78 -17.86 -13.91
CA ALA A 175 9.63 -17.45 -13.09
C ALA A 175 10.03 -17.33 -11.61
N GLN A 176 10.79 -18.29 -11.11
CA GLN A 176 11.29 -18.27 -9.74
C GLN A 176 12.34 -17.17 -9.54
N THR A 177 13.29 -16.97 -10.46
CA THR A 177 14.35 -15.97 -10.25
C THR A 177 13.86 -14.54 -10.48
N PHE A 178 13.28 -14.25 -11.65
CA PHE A 178 12.88 -12.89 -12.02
C PHE A 178 11.44 -12.59 -11.63
N GLY A 179 10.53 -13.54 -11.88
CA GLY A 179 9.11 -13.38 -11.60
C GLY A 179 8.85 -13.13 -10.13
N SER A 180 9.33 -14.01 -9.26
CA SER A 180 9.12 -13.87 -7.82
C SER A 180 9.83 -12.63 -7.25
N ALA A 181 11.05 -12.31 -7.68
CA ALA A 181 11.78 -11.12 -7.25
C ALA A 181 11.01 -9.83 -7.63
N LEU A 182 10.50 -9.75 -8.85
CA LEU A 182 9.67 -8.63 -9.31
C LEU A 182 8.39 -8.50 -8.47
N VAL A 183 7.74 -9.62 -8.18
CA VAL A 183 6.54 -9.64 -7.34
C VAL A 183 6.84 -9.22 -5.90
N HIS A 184 7.96 -9.64 -5.31
CA HIS A 184 8.42 -9.14 -4.01
C HIS A 184 8.59 -7.62 -4.03
N GLY A 185 9.18 -7.08 -5.10
CA GLY A 185 9.46 -5.64 -5.23
C GLY A 185 8.23 -4.75 -5.43
N ILE A 186 7.10 -5.29 -5.90
CA ILE A 186 5.88 -4.50 -6.18
C ILE A 186 4.76 -4.82 -5.19
N TYR A 187 4.53 -6.10 -4.89
CA TYR A 187 3.39 -6.58 -4.11
C TYR A 187 3.78 -7.21 -2.77
N ALA A 188 5.08 -7.43 -2.52
CA ALA A 188 5.58 -8.10 -1.32
C ALA A 188 4.83 -9.41 -1.02
N THR A 189 4.59 -10.25 -2.02
CA THR A 189 3.77 -11.47 -1.89
C THR A 189 4.33 -12.61 -2.75
N ASP A 190 3.67 -13.76 -2.76
CA ASP A 190 4.05 -14.88 -3.61
C ASP A 190 3.51 -14.72 -5.04
N SER A 191 4.39 -14.81 -6.04
CA SER A 191 4.03 -14.78 -7.47
C SER A 191 3.02 -15.85 -7.86
N ARG A 192 2.93 -16.96 -7.10
CA ARG A 192 1.97 -18.05 -7.35
C ARG A 192 0.52 -17.67 -7.08
N LEU A 193 0.27 -16.58 -6.33
CA LEU A 193 -1.07 -16.14 -5.96
C LEU A 193 -1.62 -15.07 -6.90
N LEU A 194 -0.76 -14.15 -7.37
CA LEU A 194 -1.19 -12.95 -8.07
C LEU A 194 -1.73 -13.22 -9.47
N SER A 195 -2.88 -12.65 -9.79
CA SER A 195 -3.44 -12.61 -11.15
C SER A 195 -2.51 -11.80 -12.07
N VAL A 196 -2.01 -12.42 -13.14
CA VAL A 196 -1.20 -11.72 -14.15
C VAL A 196 -2.01 -10.64 -14.87
N ARG A 197 -3.31 -10.88 -15.08
CA ARG A 197 -4.19 -9.93 -15.78
C ARG A 197 -4.48 -8.70 -14.94
N ALA A 198 -4.64 -8.87 -13.62
CA ALA A 198 -4.86 -7.75 -12.70
C ALA A 198 -3.58 -6.92 -12.45
N THR A 199 -2.41 -7.57 -12.41
CA THR A 199 -1.18 -6.95 -11.88
C THR A 199 -0.13 -6.63 -12.96
N PHE A 200 -0.12 -7.38 -14.06
CA PHE A 200 0.83 -7.22 -15.17
C PHE A 200 0.09 -7.29 -16.53
N SER A 201 -1.04 -6.59 -16.66
CA SER A 201 -1.88 -6.57 -17.87
C SER A 201 -1.12 -6.24 -19.17
N ALA A 202 -0.05 -5.45 -19.07
CA ALA A 202 0.85 -5.18 -20.19
C ALA A 202 1.48 -6.46 -20.77
N MET A 203 1.80 -7.46 -19.94
CA MET A 203 2.33 -8.75 -20.40
C MET A 203 1.29 -9.55 -21.18
N CYS A 204 0.02 -9.56 -20.74
CA CYS A 204 -1.07 -10.17 -21.50
C CYS A 204 -1.23 -9.51 -22.87
N ARG A 205 -1.19 -8.17 -22.91
CA ARG A 205 -1.25 -7.41 -24.17
C ARG A 205 -0.08 -7.77 -25.11
N LEU A 206 1.13 -7.93 -24.56
CA LEU A 206 2.28 -8.38 -25.35
C LEU A 206 2.09 -9.81 -25.87
N GLU A 207 1.60 -10.73 -25.04
CA GLU A 207 1.26 -12.09 -25.48
C GLU A 207 0.25 -12.07 -26.65
N GLU A 208 -0.83 -11.31 -26.52
CA GLU A 208 -1.86 -11.15 -27.56
C GLU A 208 -1.26 -10.59 -28.86
N ASN A 209 -0.54 -9.47 -28.78
CA ASN A 209 0.09 -8.81 -29.94
C ASN A 209 1.16 -9.69 -30.60
N GLY A 210 1.82 -10.51 -29.80
CA GLY A 210 2.79 -11.49 -30.25
C GLY A 210 2.18 -12.85 -30.55
N LYS A 211 0.85 -12.96 -30.70
CA LYS A 211 0.09 -14.19 -31.02
C LYS A 211 0.58 -15.40 -30.22
N GLY A 212 0.66 -15.26 -28.90
CA GLY A 212 1.10 -16.28 -27.95
C GLY A 212 2.56 -16.20 -27.51
N SER A 213 3.37 -15.26 -28.01
CA SER A 213 4.74 -15.01 -27.52
C SER A 213 4.86 -13.58 -26.99
N VAL A 214 5.37 -13.43 -25.77
CA VAL A 214 5.60 -12.11 -25.16
C VAL A 214 6.78 -11.40 -25.83
N VAL A 215 7.86 -12.13 -26.16
CA VAL A 215 9.06 -11.60 -26.81
C VAL A 215 8.73 -11.08 -28.21
N ARG A 216 7.96 -11.83 -29.00
CA ARG A 216 7.50 -11.35 -30.31
C ARG A 216 6.58 -10.15 -30.18
N GLY A 217 5.70 -10.14 -29.17
CA GLY A 217 4.85 -8.99 -28.88
C GLY A 217 5.66 -7.72 -28.60
N ALA A 218 6.70 -7.84 -27.78
CA ALA A 218 7.60 -6.74 -27.45
C ALA A 218 8.36 -6.23 -28.69
N LEU A 219 8.85 -7.14 -29.53
CA LEU A 219 9.50 -6.80 -30.80
C LEU A 219 8.53 -6.05 -31.75
N ASN A 220 7.28 -6.53 -31.85
CA ASN A 220 6.26 -5.88 -32.68
C ASN A 220 5.95 -4.45 -32.19
N GLU A 221 5.82 -4.24 -30.88
CA GLU A 221 5.57 -2.91 -30.28
C GLU A 221 6.78 -1.97 -30.46
N MET A 222 8.00 -2.49 -30.38
CA MET A 222 9.21 -1.72 -30.65
C MET A 222 9.30 -1.28 -32.12
N VAL A 223 9.01 -2.19 -33.06
CA VAL A 223 9.03 -1.91 -34.50
C VAL A 223 7.93 -0.92 -34.89
N SER A 224 6.72 -1.06 -34.35
CA SER A 224 5.63 -0.11 -34.61
C SER A 224 5.97 1.29 -34.08
N SER A 225 6.51 1.37 -32.86
CA SER A 225 6.97 2.63 -32.27
C SER A 225 8.04 3.31 -33.12
N TRP A 226 9.04 2.55 -33.59
CA TRP A 226 10.09 3.08 -34.48
C TRP A 226 9.54 3.58 -35.83
N ARG A 227 8.59 2.86 -36.43
CA ARG A 227 7.93 3.29 -37.69
C ARG A 227 7.13 4.57 -37.51
N ILE A 228 6.43 4.72 -36.39
CA ILE A 228 5.67 5.93 -36.05
C ILE A 228 6.62 7.13 -35.84
N HIS A 229 7.72 6.94 -35.10
CA HIS A 229 8.72 8.00 -34.89
C HIS A 229 9.42 8.43 -36.19
N ARG A 230 9.53 7.53 -37.19
CA ARG A 230 10.17 7.81 -38.49
C ARG A 230 9.25 8.50 -39.51
N LYS A 231 7.92 8.35 -39.39
CA LYS A 231 6.92 8.96 -40.28
C LYS A 231 6.33 10.26 -39.68
N GLY A 232 7.16 11.20 -39.25
CA GLY A 232 6.75 12.36 -38.47
C GLY A 232 5.39 13.01 -38.85
N HIS A 233 4.58 13.24 -37.81
CA HIS A 233 3.59 14.32 -37.68
C HIS A 233 2.64 14.60 -38.86
N GLU A 234 1.65 13.74 -39.11
CA GLU A 234 0.40 14.21 -39.75
C GLU A 234 -0.84 13.58 -39.07
N ASN A 235 -1.69 14.48 -38.58
CA ASN A 235 -3.10 14.32 -38.20
C ASN A 235 -3.44 13.29 -37.11
N ALA A 236 -3.26 13.68 -35.85
CA ALA A 236 -4.12 13.23 -34.76
C ALA A 236 -5.13 14.34 -34.46
N THR A 237 -6.38 14.15 -34.90
CA THR A 237 -7.52 14.98 -34.53
C THR A 237 -7.64 15.02 -33.01
N ALA A 238 -7.36 16.19 -32.43
CA ALA A 238 -7.33 16.39 -30.99
C ALA A 238 -8.77 16.39 -30.44
N SER A 239 -9.20 15.25 -29.89
CA SER A 239 -10.16 15.30 -28.78
C SER A 239 -9.53 16.14 -27.65
N PRO A 240 -10.29 16.94 -26.90
CA PRO A 240 -9.74 17.72 -25.79
C PRO A 240 -8.99 16.78 -24.84
N PRO A 241 -7.84 17.20 -24.27
CA PRO A 241 -7.04 16.31 -23.48
C PRO A 241 -7.84 15.87 -22.24
N VAL A 242 -7.99 14.56 -22.07
CA VAL A 242 -8.67 13.93 -20.91
C VAL A 242 -8.01 14.33 -19.57
N TYR A 243 -6.79 14.86 -19.61
CA TYR A 243 -6.01 15.31 -18.45
C TYR A 243 -5.36 16.66 -18.73
N ASP A 244 -5.37 17.55 -17.74
CA ASP A 244 -4.65 18.81 -17.80
C ASP A 244 -3.23 18.67 -17.23
N LEU A 245 -2.24 18.48 -18.11
CA LEU A 245 -0.87 18.16 -17.70
C LEU A 245 0.08 19.38 -17.72
N GLY A 246 -0.35 20.50 -18.30
CA GLY A 246 0.49 21.67 -18.55
C GLY A 246 1.91 21.32 -19.03
N GLU A 247 2.90 22.01 -18.45
CA GLU A 247 4.32 21.81 -18.77
C GLU A 247 4.93 20.54 -18.14
N VAL A 248 4.24 19.91 -17.20
CA VAL A 248 4.72 18.71 -16.49
C VAL A 248 4.95 17.55 -17.46
N SER A 249 4.11 17.43 -18.50
CA SER A 249 4.28 16.42 -19.55
C SER A 249 5.66 16.52 -20.23
N SER A 250 6.12 17.74 -20.50
CA SER A 250 7.44 17.98 -21.10
C SER A 250 8.57 17.70 -20.12
N LEU A 251 8.41 18.09 -18.84
CA LEU A 251 9.38 17.83 -17.78
C LEU A 251 9.64 16.33 -17.56
N MET A 252 8.63 15.49 -17.82
CA MET A 252 8.71 14.04 -17.63
C MET A 252 9.42 13.29 -18.77
N LYS A 253 9.75 13.96 -19.88
CA LYS A 253 10.47 13.33 -21.00
C LYS A 253 11.88 12.92 -20.57
N GLY A 254 12.26 11.67 -20.86
CA GLY A 254 13.59 11.15 -20.51
C GLY A 254 13.79 10.79 -19.03
N ILE A 255 12.77 11.02 -18.18
CA ILE A 255 12.80 10.64 -16.76
C ILE A 255 12.49 9.14 -16.61
N SER A 256 13.20 8.51 -15.67
CA SER A 256 12.99 7.11 -15.29
C SER A 256 12.03 7.02 -14.09
N VAL A 257 12.40 7.71 -13.02
CA VAL A 257 11.63 7.85 -11.79
C VAL A 257 11.74 9.27 -11.25
N TYR A 258 10.81 9.66 -10.40
CA TYR A 258 10.84 10.95 -9.70
C TYR A 258 10.24 10.82 -8.30
N SER A 259 10.49 11.82 -7.46
CA SER A 259 9.91 12.01 -6.13
C SER A 259 9.73 13.51 -5.86
N PHE A 260 9.51 13.89 -4.61
CA PHE A 260 9.45 15.29 -4.18
C PHE A 260 10.59 15.59 -3.21
N ARG A 261 11.06 16.84 -3.19
CA ARG A 261 12.17 17.31 -2.34
C ARG A 261 11.91 17.04 -0.86
N ASP A 262 10.68 17.29 -0.41
CA ASP A 262 10.23 17.07 0.96
C ASP A 262 9.51 15.73 1.16
N GLY A 263 9.70 14.80 0.22
CA GLY A 263 9.16 13.44 0.27
C GLY A 263 7.76 13.30 -0.30
N MET A 264 7.37 12.04 -0.49
CA MET A 264 6.12 11.63 -1.11
C MET A 264 4.88 12.19 -0.38
N GLU A 265 4.99 12.50 0.91
CA GLU A 265 3.94 13.16 1.68
C GLU A 265 3.60 14.58 1.18
N THR A 266 4.49 15.21 0.40
CA THR A 266 4.22 16.47 -0.32
C THR A 266 2.95 16.37 -1.16
N LEU A 267 2.74 15.25 -1.85
CA LEU A 267 1.58 15.04 -2.72
C LEU A 267 0.26 15.01 -1.94
N THR A 268 0.23 14.23 -0.86
CA THR A 268 -0.96 14.11 0.01
C THR A 268 -1.20 15.37 0.83
N GLY A 269 -0.12 16.01 1.31
CA GLY A 269 -0.17 17.26 2.06
C GLY A 269 -0.69 18.42 1.21
N ALA A 270 -0.31 18.50 -0.06
CA ALA A 270 -0.81 19.51 -0.99
C ALA A 270 -2.31 19.33 -1.27
N MET A 271 -2.77 18.10 -1.53
CA MET A 271 -4.21 17.83 -1.68
C MET A 271 -4.99 18.18 -0.41
N ALA A 272 -4.50 17.78 0.76
CA ALA A 272 -5.14 18.10 2.03
C ALA A 272 -5.21 19.61 2.29
N SER A 273 -4.13 20.34 2.01
CA SER A 273 -4.07 21.80 2.18
C SER A 273 -5.03 22.50 1.21
N TYR A 274 -5.07 22.07 -0.04
CA TYR A 274 -6.04 22.56 -1.03
C TYR A 274 -7.48 22.36 -0.55
N LEU A 275 -7.79 21.18 0.01
CA LEU A 275 -9.12 20.83 0.48
C LEU A 275 -9.56 21.63 1.70
N ARG A 276 -8.65 21.86 2.66
CA ARG A 276 -8.95 22.69 3.85
C ARG A 276 -9.28 24.15 3.52
N GLN A 277 -8.86 24.63 2.35
CA GLN A 277 -9.15 25.99 1.88
C GLN A 277 -10.51 26.09 1.16
N ARG A 278 -11.25 24.98 1.00
CA ARG A 278 -12.55 24.98 0.31
C ARG A 278 -13.68 25.10 1.34
N GLU A 279 -14.49 26.14 1.19
CA GLU A 279 -15.64 26.41 2.07
C GLU A 279 -16.66 25.26 2.09
N ASN A 280 -16.76 24.50 1.00
CA ASN A 280 -17.69 23.39 0.87
C ASN A 280 -17.09 22.03 1.22
N VAL A 281 -15.87 21.97 1.76
CA VAL A 281 -15.20 20.73 2.18
C VAL A 281 -15.04 20.71 3.70
N THR A 282 -15.50 19.64 4.32
CA THR A 282 -15.27 19.32 5.74
C THR A 282 -14.36 18.10 5.84
N ILE A 283 -13.29 18.18 6.62
CA ILE A 283 -12.41 17.04 6.91
C ILE A 283 -12.56 16.67 8.39
N VAL A 284 -12.99 15.45 8.65
CA VAL A 284 -13.07 14.85 9.97
C VAL A 284 -11.89 13.89 10.12
N GLN A 285 -10.95 14.20 11.03
CA GLN A 285 -9.79 13.36 11.35
C GLN A 285 -9.91 12.84 12.79
N GLY A 286 -9.26 11.72 13.08
CA GLY A 286 -9.24 11.13 14.43
C GLY A 286 -10.57 10.49 14.85
N ASP A 287 -11.48 10.26 13.89
CA ASP A 287 -12.82 9.74 14.15
C ASP A 287 -13.19 8.74 13.06
N GLY A 288 -13.19 7.46 13.41
CA GLY A 288 -13.47 6.38 12.46
C GLY A 288 -14.95 6.32 12.10
N VAL A 289 -15.28 5.66 10.98
CA VAL A 289 -16.66 5.29 10.71
C VAL A 289 -17.02 4.06 11.55
N ALA A 290 -18.17 4.10 12.21
CA ALA A 290 -18.72 3.00 12.98
C ALA A 290 -19.77 2.20 12.20
N THR A 291 -20.68 2.89 11.50
CA THR A 291 -21.74 2.27 10.71
C THR A 291 -22.04 3.04 9.42
N LEU A 292 -22.55 2.30 8.43
CA LEU A 292 -23.04 2.83 7.16
C LEU A 292 -24.50 2.39 6.97
N ALA A 293 -25.37 3.34 6.72
CA ALA A 293 -26.80 3.10 6.52
C ALA A 293 -27.33 3.94 5.34
N ARG A 294 -28.54 3.60 4.88
CA ARG A 294 -29.23 4.29 3.79
C ARG A 294 -30.73 4.39 4.10
N THR A 295 -31.37 5.44 3.63
CA THR A 295 -32.82 5.60 3.76
C THR A 295 -33.57 4.46 3.08
N GLN A 296 -34.77 4.12 3.57
CA GLN A 296 -35.64 3.11 2.95
C GLN A 296 -36.03 3.50 1.51
N THR A 297 -36.16 4.79 1.24
CA THR A 297 -36.38 5.36 -0.10
C THR A 297 -35.15 5.28 -1.02
N GLY A 298 -33.96 5.05 -0.45
CA GLY A 298 -32.69 4.98 -1.17
C GLY A 298 -32.11 6.33 -1.60
N ASP A 299 -32.74 7.46 -1.27
CA ASP A 299 -32.29 8.79 -1.69
C ASP A 299 -31.04 9.30 -0.94
N ARG A 300 -30.78 8.80 0.28
CA ARG A 300 -29.74 9.33 1.17
C ARG A 300 -29.00 8.25 1.94
N PHE A 301 -27.72 8.50 2.19
CA PHE A 301 -26.85 7.72 3.06
C PHE A 301 -26.71 8.41 4.43
N GLN A 302 -26.46 7.61 5.46
CA GLN A 302 -26.06 8.06 6.79
C GLN A 302 -24.78 7.34 7.18
N VAL A 303 -23.80 8.11 7.63
CA VAL A 303 -22.53 7.61 8.17
C VAL A 303 -22.47 8.03 9.64
N ALA A 304 -22.42 7.06 10.54
CA ALA A 304 -22.18 7.32 11.96
C ALA A 304 -20.71 7.09 12.29
N THR A 305 -20.09 8.02 13.01
CA THR A 305 -18.69 7.92 13.43
C THR A 305 -18.54 7.20 14.77
N GLU A 306 -17.32 6.79 15.11
CA GLU A 306 -16.97 6.17 16.40
C GLU A 306 -17.23 7.12 17.57
N SER A 307 -17.15 8.44 17.36
CA SER A 307 -17.55 9.45 18.35
C SER A 307 -19.07 9.69 18.44
N GLY A 308 -19.88 9.00 17.64
CA GLY A 308 -21.33 9.16 17.60
C GLY A 308 -21.85 10.33 16.75
N LYS A 309 -21.03 10.96 15.90
CA LYS A 309 -21.52 11.97 14.95
C LYS A 309 -22.25 11.29 13.80
N GLU A 310 -23.37 11.86 13.38
CA GLU A 310 -24.11 11.37 12.22
C GLU A 310 -24.01 12.36 11.05
N ILE A 311 -23.60 11.84 9.89
CA ILE A 311 -23.42 12.63 8.68
C ILE A 311 -24.31 12.05 7.59
N GLN A 312 -25.19 12.88 7.04
CA GLN A 312 -26.08 12.48 5.95
C GLN A 312 -25.60 13.03 4.60
N SER A 313 -25.63 12.19 3.58
CA SER A 313 -25.23 12.59 2.22
C SER A 313 -26.09 11.97 1.13
N SER A 314 -26.16 12.63 -0.03
CA SER A 314 -26.83 12.05 -1.20
C SER A 314 -25.95 11.01 -1.92
N HIS A 315 -24.63 11.10 -1.76
CA HIS A 315 -23.66 10.17 -2.35
C HIS A 315 -22.65 9.68 -1.31
N LEU A 316 -22.08 8.50 -1.57
CA LEU A 316 -21.11 7.84 -0.70
C LEU A 316 -19.93 7.28 -1.50
N VAL A 317 -18.71 7.64 -1.12
CA VAL A 317 -17.48 7.05 -1.66
C VAL A 317 -16.74 6.34 -0.54
N VAL A 318 -16.48 5.04 -0.70
CA VAL A 318 -15.74 4.24 0.27
C VAL A 318 -14.35 3.94 -0.26
N ALA A 319 -13.32 4.45 0.41
CA ALA A 319 -11.91 4.36 0.02
C ALA A 319 -11.04 3.63 1.07
N VAL A 320 -11.67 2.91 2.00
CA VAL A 320 -10.97 2.06 2.99
C VAL A 320 -10.68 0.66 2.43
N PRO A 321 -9.72 -0.09 2.99
CA PRO A 321 -9.48 -1.47 2.60
C PRO A 321 -10.74 -2.34 2.67
N LEU A 322 -10.91 -3.29 1.74
CA LEU A 322 -12.12 -4.12 1.69
C LEU A 322 -12.38 -4.95 2.96
N PRO A 323 -11.37 -5.51 3.66
CA PRO A 323 -11.61 -6.16 4.95
C PRO A 323 -12.13 -5.20 6.03
N VAL A 324 -11.67 -3.94 6.02
CA VAL A 324 -12.20 -2.90 6.92
C VAL A 324 -13.66 -2.62 6.58
N LEU A 325 -13.98 -2.48 5.29
CA LEU A 325 -15.37 -2.31 4.84
C LEU A 325 -16.26 -3.49 5.24
N HIS A 326 -15.79 -4.72 5.12
CA HIS A 326 -16.51 -5.89 5.60
C HIS A 326 -16.85 -5.76 7.10
N GLY A 327 -15.88 -5.37 7.92
CA GLY A 327 -16.09 -5.11 9.35
C GLY A 327 -17.14 -4.02 9.63
N LEU A 328 -17.24 -3.00 8.77
CA LEU A 328 -18.25 -1.94 8.91
C LEU A 328 -19.66 -2.40 8.53
N LEU A 329 -19.78 -3.27 7.52
CA LEU A 329 -21.08 -3.76 7.04
C LEU A 329 -21.64 -4.94 7.85
N SER A 330 -20.76 -5.71 8.50
CA SER A 330 -21.15 -6.89 9.29
C SER A 330 -21.58 -6.55 10.72
N ARG A 331 -21.45 -5.30 11.16
CA ARG A 331 -21.86 -4.86 12.50
C ARG A 331 -23.37 -4.61 12.56
N PRO A 332 -24.09 -5.08 13.60
CA PRO A 332 -25.45 -4.62 13.85
C PRO A 332 -25.44 -3.11 14.12
N LEU A 333 -26.51 -2.40 13.74
CA LEU A 333 -26.67 -0.99 14.11
C LEU A 333 -26.59 -0.88 15.64
N PRO A 334 -25.84 0.09 16.18
CA PRO A 334 -25.89 0.36 17.61
C PRO A 334 -27.35 0.67 17.97
N ILE A 335 -27.91 -0.09 18.91
CA ILE A 335 -29.23 0.20 19.46
C ILE A 335 -29.05 1.50 20.25
N ILE A 336 -29.43 2.63 19.67
CA ILE A 336 -29.51 3.89 20.39
C ILE A 336 -30.71 3.76 21.33
N SER A 337 -30.46 3.35 22.57
CA SER A 337 -31.42 3.56 23.65
C SER A 337 -31.54 5.06 23.82
N SER A 338 -32.67 5.64 23.39
CA SER A 338 -33.09 6.94 23.86
C SER A 338 -33.38 6.79 25.35
N SER A 339 -32.38 6.98 26.19
CA SER A 339 -32.59 7.15 27.62
C SER A 339 -33.29 8.51 27.81
N VAL A 340 -34.62 8.46 27.86
CA VAL A 340 -35.39 9.51 28.54
C VAL A 340 -34.89 9.48 30.00
N PRO A 341 -34.36 10.58 30.55
CA PRO A 341 -33.94 10.58 31.94
C PRO A 341 -35.19 10.39 32.81
N THR A 342 -35.33 9.21 33.40
CA THR A 342 -36.29 9.00 34.47
C THR A 342 -35.82 9.75 35.72
N PRO A 343 -36.71 10.47 36.42
CA PRO A 343 -36.32 11.18 37.63
C PRO A 343 -35.87 10.20 38.70
N SER A 344 -34.75 10.50 39.34
CA SER A 344 -34.16 9.74 40.43
C SER A 344 -35.15 9.60 41.60
N PRO A 345 -35.27 8.42 42.25
CA PRO A 345 -35.97 8.33 43.52
C PRO A 345 -35.17 9.03 44.64
N PRO A 346 -35.82 9.53 45.70
CA PRO A 346 -35.15 10.29 46.75
C PRO A 346 -34.25 9.39 47.62
N PRO A 347 -33.21 9.96 48.26
CA PRO A 347 -32.24 9.18 49.02
C PRO A 347 -32.84 8.66 50.33
N ILE A 348 -32.61 7.39 50.62
CA ILE A 348 -32.91 6.77 51.92
C ILE A 348 -31.70 6.94 52.83
N ALA A 349 -31.96 7.43 54.04
CA ALA A 349 -30.98 7.74 55.07
C ALA A 349 -30.26 6.49 55.61
N GLN A 350 -28.97 6.67 55.93
CA GLN A 350 -28.10 5.67 56.55
C GLN A 350 -28.51 5.40 58.01
N GLY A 351 -28.57 4.11 58.38
CA GLY A 351 -28.66 3.63 59.75
C GLY A 351 -27.59 2.56 59.99
N SER A 352 -26.81 2.73 61.05
CA SER A 352 -25.63 1.96 61.44
C SER A 352 -25.93 0.78 62.39
N VAL A 353 -24.90 -0.09 62.58
CA VAL A 353 -24.59 -1.01 63.73
C VAL A 353 -24.93 -2.51 63.51
N PRO A 354 -24.16 -3.52 64.03
CA PRO A 354 -22.70 -3.70 64.18
C PRO A 354 -22.17 -5.09 63.68
N LEU A 355 -20.85 -5.23 63.58
CA LEU A 355 -20.11 -6.46 63.26
C LEU A 355 -20.04 -7.46 64.44
N ARG A 356 -20.23 -8.77 64.16
CA ARG A 356 -19.90 -9.89 65.07
C ARG A 356 -18.95 -10.88 64.38
N ARG A 357 -17.84 -11.19 65.05
CA ARG A 357 -16.76 -12.12 64.62
C ARG A 357 -17.13 -13.60 64.87
N PRO A 358 -16.57 -14.56 64.11
CA PRO A 358 -16.39 -15.94 64.56
C PRO A 358 -14.89 -16.31 64.76
N PRO A 359 -14.61 -17.42 65.47
CA PRO A 359 -13.33 -17.68 66.15
C PRO A 359 -12.37 -18.60 65.36
N PHE A 360 -11.06 -18.45 65.62
CA PHE A 360 -10.01 -19.43 65.26
C PHE A 360 -9.84 -20.51 66.33
N PRO A 361 -9.27 -21.67 65.97
CA PRO A 361 -8.05 -22.09 66.66
C PRO A 361 -6.93 -22.64 65.74
N HIS A 362 -5.69 -22.37 66.15
CA HIS A 362 -4.41 -22.95 65.69
C HIS A 362 -4.01 -24.16 66.59
N PRO A 363 -3.11 -25.09 66.19
CA PRO A 363 -1.64 -24.90 66.19
C PRO A 363 -0.91 -25.53 64.97
N ALA A 364 0.02 -24.82 64.30
CA ALA A 364 1.49 -24.79 64.49
C ALA A 364 2.28 -25.98 63.90
N LEU A 365 3.03 -25.73 62.81
CA LEU A 365 4.42 -26.19 62.61
C LEU A 365 5.04 -25.52 61.36
N SER A 366 6.24 -24.99 61.55
CA SER A 366 7.03 -24.20 60.60
C SER A 366 7.79 -25.07 59.59
N LEU A 367 8.02 -24.56 58.36
CA LEU A 367 9.37 -24.27 57.81
C LEU A 367 9.29 -23.84 56.32
N ARG A 368 9.82 -22.65 56.07
CA ARG A 368 10.62 -22.15 54.91
C ARG A 368 10.24 -22.47 53.45
N THR A 369 10.33 -21.39 52.66
CA THR A 369 10.66 -21.24 51.22
C THR A 369 9.58 -21.41 50.15
N GLY A 370 9.17 -20.26 49.57
CA GLY A 370 9.55 -19.93 48.19
C GLY A 370 8.71 -20.51 47.04
N ILE A 371 7.47 -20.04 46.92
CA ILE A 371 6.59 -19.92 45.74
C ILE A 371 7.11 -20.48 44.39
N PRO A 372 6.36 -21.43 43.78
CA PRO A 372 6.04 -21.37 42.36
C PRO A 372 4.52 -21.53 42.14
N GLY A 373 3.87 -20.50 41.57
CA GLY A 373 2.46 -20.53 41.20
C GLY A 373 2.24 -21.13 39.82
N ARG A 374 1.64 -22.33 39.76
CA ARG A 374 1.05 -22.95 38.57
C ARG A 374 -0.44 -22.61 38.48
N TYR A 375 -0.91 -22.47 37.24
CA TYR A 375 -2.30 -22.27 36.81
C TYR A 375 -3.25 -23.37 37.31
N GLN A 376 -4.48 -22.98 37.65
CA GLN A 376 -5.62 -23.89 37.73
C GLN A 376 -6.88 -23.28 37.12
N THR A 377 -7.43 -24.02 36.16
CA THR A 377 -8.68 -23.80 35.42
C THR A 377 -9.89 -23.99 36.34
N ILE A 378 -10.89 -23.11 36.26
CA ILE A 378 -12.23 -23.34 36.81
C ILE A 378 -13.24 -23.26 35.67
N LEU A 379 -13.88 -24.40 35.42
CA LEU A 379 -15.10 -24.54 34.63
C LEU A 379 -16.28 -24.05 35.48
N SER A 380 -17.07 -23.11 34.96
CA SER A 380 -18.38 -22.76 35.53
C SER A 380 -19.48 -23.14 34.54
N SER A 381 -20.36 -24.01 35.02
CA SER A 381 -21.55 -24.54 34.36
C SER A 381 -22.55 -23.47 33.95
N GLU A 382 -23.02 -23.52 32.71
CA GLU A 382 -24.17 -22.76 32.22
C GLU A 382 -25.45 -23.31 32.84
N ASN A 383 -26.20 -22.45 33.55
CA ASN A 383 -27.61 -22.67 33.82
C ASN A 383 -28.42 -21.77 32.89
N SER A 384 -29.17 -22.39 32.00
CA SER A 384 -30.06 -21.74 31.05
C SER A 384 -31.26 -21.14 31.79
N THR A 385 -31.37 -19.82 31.75
CA THR A 385 -32.64 -19.13 31.93
C THR A 385 -32.99 -18.47 30.61
N GLN A 386 -34.02 -19.00 29.95
CA GLN A 386 -34.59 -18.42 28.74
C GLN A 386 -35.18 -17.04 29.09
N GLU A 387 -34.45 -15.97 28.81
CA GLU A 387 -35.05 -14.65 28.69
C GLU A 387 -35.91 -14.62 27.42
N LYS A 388 -37.22 -14.47 27.62
CA LYS A 388 -38.17 -14.13 26.56
C LYS A 388 -37.71 -12.83 25.90
N VAL A 389 -37.14 -12.95 24.69
CA VAL A 389 -36.94 -11.83 23.78
C VAL A 389 -38.32 -11.27 23.42
N THR A 390 -38.73 -10.25 24.14
CA THR A 390 -39.93 -9.48 23.83
C THR A 390 -39.57 -8.64 22.61
N ARG A 391 -40.08 -9.00 21.43
CA ARG A 391 -39.93 -8.20 20.21
C ARG A 391 -40.60 -6.85 20.45
N LEU A 392 -39.79 -5.82 20.72
CA LEU A 392 -40.23 -4.44 20.57
C LEU A 392 -40.63 -4.20 19.09
N PRO A 393 -41.62 -3.33 18.84
CA PRO A 393 -42.03 -3.00 17.47
C PRO A 393 -40.82 -2.46 16.69
N PRO A 394 -40.78 -2.61 15.35
CA PRO A 394 -39.68 -2.08 14.55
C PRO A 394 -39.57 -0.57 14.82
N ASN A 395 -38.44 -0.13 15.38
CA ASN A 395 -38.14 1.28 15.46
C ASN A 395 -38.25 1.85 14.03
N ASN A 396 -39.10 2.86 13.85
CA ASN A 396 -39.24 3.67 12.63
C ASN A 396 -37.96 4.50 12.38
N HIS A 397 -36.77 3.90 12.45
CA HIS A 397 -35.57 4.57 11.98
C HIS A 397 -35.65 4.68 10.46
N PRO A 398 -35.55 5.89 9.90
CA PRO A 398 -35.66 6.08 8.45
C PRO A 398 -34.50 5.45 7.67
N PHE A 399 -33.45 5.01 8.37
CA PHE A 399 -32.24 4.41 7.81
C PHE A 399 -32.13 2.92 8.16
N SER A 400 -31.80 2.13 7.15
CA SER A 400 -31.46 0.71 7.26
C SER A 400 -29.96 0.52 7.00
N PRO A 401 -29.28 -0.43 7.66
CA PRO A 401 -27.86 -0.69 7.43
C PRO A 401 -27.60 -1.08 5.96
N LEU A 402 -26.45 -0.68 5.43
CA LEU A 402 -26.07 -1.05 4.07
C LEU A 402 -25.86 -2.57 3.98
N PRO A 403 -26.44 -3.24 2.95
CA PRO A 403 -26.25 -4.67 2.77
C PRO A 403 -24.78 -5.05 2.54
N VAL A 404 -24.37 -6.21 3.06
CA VAL A 404 -23.04 -6.78 2.81
C VAL A 404 -22.84 -7.10 1.33
N LEU A 405 -21.63 -6.83 0.85
CA LEU A 405 -21.21 -7.02 -0.54
C LEU A 405 -20.36 -8.28 -0.71
N PRO A 406 -20.35 -8.89 -1.91
CA PRO A 406 -19.52 -10.06 -2.18
C PRO A 406 -18.02 -9.69 -2.21
N HIS A 407 -17.16 -10.70 -2.10
CA HIS A 407 -15.71 -10.61 -2.35
C HIS A 407 -14.85 -9.71 -1.45
N LEU A 408 -15.42 -9.09 -0.40
CA LEU A 408 -14.69 -8.15 0.45
C LEU A 408 -13.49 -8.77 1.20
N LEU A 409 -13.48 -10.09 1.39
CA LEU A 409 -12.41 -10.86 2.03
C LEU A 409 -11.68 -11.81 1.06
N ALA A 410 -11.99 -11.77 -0.23
CA ALA A 410 -11.50 -12.76 -1.19
C ALA A 410 -9.99 -12.62 -1.49
N ASN A 411 -9.45 -11.41 -1.35
CA ASN A 411 -8.03 -11.14 -1.56
C ASN A 411 -7.34 -10.91 -0.20
N PRO A 412 -6.24 -11.61 0.09
CA PRO A 412 -5.43 -11.29 1.25
C PRO A 412 -4.67 -9.98 1.04
N SER A 413 -4.05 -9.49 2.12
CA SER A 413 -3.11 -8.38 2.07
C SER A 413 -1.77 -8.82 2.65
N SER A 414 -0.70 -8.20 2.14
CA SER A 414 0.65 -8.41 2.61
C SER A 414 1.03 -7.35 3.65
N SER A 415 1.78 -7.79 4.66
CA SER A 415 2.39 -6.93 5.68
C SER A 415 3.88 -6.77 5.42
N VAL A 416 4.41 -5.56 5.59
CA VAL A 416 5.81 -5.23 5.31
C VAL A 416 6.43 -4.47 6.49
N THR A 417 7.63 -4.87 6.89
CA THR A 417 8.47 -4.10 7.81
C THR A 417 9.51 -3.34 6.99
N VAL A 418 9.50 -2.02 7.11
CA VAL A 418 10.40 -1.09 6.42
C VAL A 418 11.48 -0.65 7.40
N VAL A 419 12.75 -0.92 7.06
CA VAL A 419 13.90 -0.56 7.90
C VAL A 419 14.79 0.41 7.14
N ASN A 420 14.76 1.68 7.55
CA ASN A 420 15.68 2.70 7.05
C ASN A 420 16.97 2.65 7.87
N LEU A 421 18.10 2.52 7.19
CA LEU A 421 19.44 2.54 7.76
C LEU A 421 20.21 3.71 7.15
N VAL A 422 20.82 4.53 7.99
CA VAL A 422 21.72 5.61 7.53
C VAL A 422 23.11 5.38 8.09
N PHE A 423 24.08 5.18 7.20
CA PHE A 423 25.46 4.89 7.52
C PHE A 423 26.31 6.16 7.45
N PRO A 424 27.35 6.27 8.29
CA PRO A 424 28.27 7.38 8.26
C PRO A 424 28.99 7.45 6.90
N PRO A 425 29.48 8.63 6.51
CA PRO A 425 30.32 8.75 5.33
C PRO A 425 31.56 7.87 5.39
N SER A 426 31.88 7.25 4.26
CA SER A 426 33.00 6.31 4.07
C SER A 426 33.71 6.59 2.74
N ASP A 427 35.02 6.34 2.69
CA ASP A 427 35.83 6.45 1.47
C ASP A 427 35.54 5.31 0.49
N SER A 428 35.08 4.17 1.01
CA SER A 428 34.61 3.03 0.21
C SER A 428 33.08 3.03 0.15
N PRO A 429 32.47 2.92 -1.04
CA PRO A 429 31.02 2.92 -1.18
C PRO A 429 30.41 1.67 -0.53
N LEU A 430 29.32 1.85 0.21
CA LEU A 430 28.62 0.75 0.88
C LEU A 430 27.99 -0.24 -0.11
N HIS A 431 27.50 0.26 -1.24
CA HIS A 431 26.82 -0.52 -2.27
C HIS A 431 27.23 -0.01 -3.66
N PRO A 432 27.10 -0.82 -4.73
CA PRO A 432 27.30 -0.33 -6.08
C PRO A 432 26.23 0.69 -6.46
N ASP A 433 26.53 1.54 -7.46
CA ASP A 433 25.57 2.49 -8.00
C ASP A 433 24.40 1.79 -8.69
N GLY A 434 23.18 2.15 -8.30
CA GLY A 434 21.95 1.59 -8.86
C GLY A 434 20.74 1.86 -7.98
N PHE A 435 19.57 1.39 -8.41
CA PHE A 435 18.34 1.59 -7.66
C PHE A 435 18.30 0.79 -6.34
N GLY A 436 18.91 -0.39 -6.35
CA GLY A 436 18.77 -1.39 -5.30
C GLY A 436 18.70 -2.80 -5.86
N TYR A 437 18.40 -3.76 -5.00
CA TYR A 437 18.32 -5.17 -5.35
C TYR A 437 17.07 -5.84 -4.79
N LEU A 438 16.65 -6.91 -5.46
CA LEU A 438 15.56 -7.78 -5.04
C LEU A 438 16.07 -9.19 -4.76
N ILE A 439 15.38 -9.91 -3.88
CA ILE A 439 15.72 -11.28 -3.51
C ILE A 439 14.64 -12.20 -4.06
N PRO A 440 14.96 -13.12 -4.98
CA PRO A 440 14.03 -14.14 -5.46
C PRO A 440 13.56 -15.08 -4.34
N ARG A 441 12.43 -15.75 -4.58
CA ARG A 441 11.94 -16.87 -3.76
C ARG A 441 13.00 -17.98 -3.68
N PRO A 442 13.25 -18.57 -2.50
CA PRO A 442 14.17 -19.70 -2.35
C PRO A 442 13.72 -20.92 -3.16
N ALA A 443 14.65 -21.78 -3.55
CA ALA A 443 14.36 -23.02 -4.29
C ALA A 443 13.39 -23.94 -3.55
N GLU A 444 13.58 -24.09 -2.25
CA GLU A 444 12.71 -24.90 -1.38
C GLU A 444 11.37 -24.22 -1.05
N GLY A 445 11.13 -23.00 -1.54
CA GLY A 445 9.96 -22.20 -1.20
C GLY A 445 10.16 -21.33 0.04
N TYR A 446 9.06 -20.76 0.54
CA TYR A 446 9.07 -19.94 1.75
C TYR A 446 9.10 -20.81 3.00
N PRO A 447 9.69 -20.33 4.10
CA PRO A 447 9.70 -21.07 5.36
C PRO A 447 8.29 -21.40 5.86
N SER A 448 8.14 -22.58 6.45
CA SER A 448 6.91 -23.04 7.12
C SER A 448 7.25 -23.57 8.52
N PRO A 449 6.67 -23.00 9.61
CA PRO A 449 5.72 -21.88 9.58
C PRO A 449 6.38 -20.55 9.15
N PRO A 450 5.60 -19.60 8.60
CA PRO A 450 6.05 -18.23 8.37
C PRO A 450 6.56 -17.58 9.67
N GLY A 451 7.50 -16.65 9.55
CA GLY A 451 8.08 -15.91 10.66
C GLY A 451 9.27 -16.59 11.35
N SER A 452 9.93 -17.51 10.66
CA SER A 452 11.14 -18.21 11.15
C SER A 452 12.45 -17.65 10.57
N THR A 453 12.38 -16.62 9.73
CA THR A 453 13.54 -15.98 9.12
C THR A 453 13.38 -14.45 9.12
N LEU A 454 14.45 -13.73 8.80
CA LEU A 454 14.39 -12.28 8.64
C LEU A 454 13.42 -11.84 7.52
N GLY A 455 13.20 -12.69 6.51
CA GLY A 455 12.20 -12.45 5.46
C GLY A 455 12.51 -11.25 4.56
N MET A 456 13.77 -11.05 4.17
CA MET A 456 14.16 -9.90 3.34
C MET A 456 13.69 -10.05 1.89
N LEU A 457 12.98 -9.03 1.39
CA LEU A 457 12.43 -8.96 0.04
C LEU A 457 13.37 -8.25 -0.93
N GLY A 458 14.13 -7.28 -0.42
CA GLY A 458 15.07 -6.47 -1.17
C GLY A 458 15.53 -5.24 -0.40
N THR A 459 16.37 -4.44 -1.03
CA THR A 459 16.88 -3.18 -0.46
C THR A 459 16.94 -2.11 -1.55
N VAL A 460 16.50 -0.91 -1.21
CA VAL A 460 16.64 0.28 -2.06
C VAL A 460 17.88 1.07 -1.63
N PHE A 461 18.63 1.54 -2.61
CA PHE A 461 19.81 2.38 -2.41
C PHE A 461 19.42 3.86 -2.51
N ASP A 462 18.79 4.39 -1.46
CA ASP A 462 18.14 5.70 -1.51
C ASP A 462 19.08 6.85 -1.80
N SER A 463 20.32 6.83 -1.28
CA SER A 463 21.30 7.87 -1.60
C SER A 463 21.72 7.86 -3.07
N SER A 464 21.65 6.71 -3.76
CA SER A 464 21.91 6.63 -5.21
C SER A 464 20.70 7.08 -6.02
N ALA A 465 19.50 6.67 -5.63
CA ALA A 465 18.26 6.99 -6.35
C ALA A 465 17.74 8.41 -6.11
N LEU A 466 17.84 8.91 -4.88
CA LEU A 466 17.20 10.13 -4.40
C LEU A 466 18.12 10.98 -3.51
N GLY A 467 19.44 10.90 -3.70
CA GLY A 467 20.42 11.65 -2.90
C GLY A 467 20.26 13.18 -2.92
N GLY A 468 19.47 13.73 -3.85
CA GLY A 468 19.09 15.15 -3.86
C GLY A 468 18.07 15.57 -2.78
N GLN A 469 17.55 14.63 -1.99
CA GLN A 469 16.66 14.90 -0.86
C GLN A 469 17.41 15.14 0.45
N ASP A 470 18.67 14.72 0.54
CA ASP A 470 19.47 14.82 1.76
C ASP A 470 20.35 16.08 1.72
N VAL A 471 20.44 16.81 2.83
CA VAL A 471 21.21 18.05 2.95
C VAL A 471 22.35 17.87 3.95
N SER A 472 23.59 17.96 3.48
CA SER A 472 24.77 17.98 4.35
C SER A 472 24.90 19.37 4.99
N ILE A 473 25.14 19.42 6.30
CA ILE A 473 25.22 20.67 7.07
C ILE A 473 26.68 21.13 7.23
N CYS A 474 27.66 20.24 7.04
CA CYS A 474 29.08 20.54 7.25
C CYS A 474 29.76 21.22 6.04
N ALA A 475 30.78 22.03 6.34
CA ALA A 475 31.24 23.20 5.58
C ALA A 475 32.08 22.95 4.30
N ASP A 476 32.11 21.74 3.74
CA ASP A 476 32.71 21.54 2.41
C ASP A 476 31.78 20.73 1.48
N HIS A 477 31.82 21.05 0.19
CA HIS A 477 31.10 20.29 -0.84
C HIS A 477 31.89 19.04 -1.29
N ARG A 478 33.00 18.72 -0.59
CA ARG A 478 33.94 17.63 -0.91
C ARG A 478 33.86 16.46 0.07
N SER A 479 33.14 16.60 1.18
CA SER A 479 32.99 15.57 2.21
C SER A 479 32.19 14.39 1.68
N PRO A 480 32.60 13.15 2.01
CA PRO A 480 31.79 11.98 1.69
C PRO A 480 30.40 12.12 2.32
N LYS A 481 29.38 11.61 1.62
CA LYS A 481 27.98 11.74 2.03
C LYS A 481 27.56 10.56 2.88
N PHE A 482 26.62 10.79 3.78
CA PHE A 482 25.90 9.72 4.47
C PHE A 482 25.23 8.81 3.44
N THR A 483 25.23 7.51 3.72
CA THR A 483 24.61 6.51 2.82
C THR A 483 23.33 5.97 3.44
N LYS A 484 22.21 6.16 2.75
CA LYS A 484 20.88 5.73 3.16
C LYS A 484 20.45 4.56 2.30
N VAL A 485 19.98 3.52 2.98
CA VAL A 485 19.32 2.37 2.35
C VAL A 485 18.04 2.04 3.10
N THR A 486 17.05 1.53 2.38
CA THR A 486 15.85 0.94 3.01
C THR A 486 15.75 -0.53 2.68
N VAL A 487 15.68 -1.33 3.73
CA VAL A 487 15.42 -2.77 3.66
C VAL A 487 13.92 -3.02 3.80
N MET A 488 13.38 -3.87 2.93
CA MET A 488 11.99 -4.32 2.99
C MET A 488 11.95 -5.77 3.47
N LEU A 489 11.24 -6.03 4.56
CA LEU A 489 11.06 -7.36 5.15
C LEU A 489 9.58 -7.76 5.16
N GLY A 490 9.30 -9.05 5.18
CA GLY A 490 7.97 -9.59 5.45
C GLY A 490 7.36 -10.28 4.24
N GLY A 491 6.13 -9.91 3.90
CA GLY A 491 5.41 -10.52 2.79
C GLY A 491 5.18 -12.02 2.96
N PRO A 492 5.53 -12.87 1.98
CA PRO A 492 5.27 -14.31 2.05
C PRO A 492 6.10 -15.02 3.12
N TYR A 493 7.11 -14.36 3.70
CA TYR A 493 7.92 -14.89 4.80
C TYR A 493 7.27 -14.75 6.17
N GLY A 494 6.18 -13.96 6.30
CA GLY A 494 5.60 -13.61 7.61
C GLY A 494 6.37 -12.49 8.34
N PRO A 495 6.06 -12.22 9.62
CA PRO A 495 6.77 -11.20 10.40
C PRO A 495 8.26 -11.56 10.53
N PRO A 496 9.19 -10.59 10.48
CA PRO A 496 10.61 -10.88 10.55
C PRO A 496 11.00 -11.54 11.88
N SER A 497 11.93 -12.48 11.83
CA SER A 497 12.55 -13.12 12.98
C SER A 497 14.09 -13.01 12.89
N PRO A 498 14.78 -12.49 13.92
CA PRO A 498 14.26 -12.01 15.21
C PRO A 498 13.26 -10.85 15.09
N ASP A 499 12.38 -10.69 16.09
CA ASP A 499 11.41 -9.59 16.12
C ASP A 499 12.12 -8.23 16.04
N PRO A 500 11.59 -7.19 15.36
CA PRO A 500 12.27 -5.91 15.21
C PRO A 500 12.61 -5.17 16.51
N HIS A 501 11.96 -5.52 17.64
CA HIS A 501 12.27 -4.99 18.96
C HIS A 501 13.34 -5.82 19.71
N SER A 502 13.75 -6.97 19.17
CA SER A 502 14.82 -7.80 19.74
C SER A 502 16.19 -7.14 19.59
N PRO A 503 17.08 -7.23 20.60
CA PRO A 503 18.46 -6.77 20.47
C PRO A 503 19.23 -7.51 19.36
N ASP A 504 18.81 -8.73 19.00
CA ASP A 504 19.45 -9.54 17.95
C ASP A 504 19.02 -9.15 16.52
N PHE A 505 17.99 -8.32 16.38
CA PHE A 505 17.45 -7.95 15.08
C PHE A 505 18.45 -7.16 14.24
N LEU A 506 18.98 -6.06 14.77
CA LEU A 506 19.88 -5.19 14.02
C LEU A 506 21.20 -5.90 13.65
N PRO A 507 21.87 -6.65 14.56
CA PRO A 507 23.02 -7.47 14.19
C PRO A 507 22.72 -8.48 13.08
N THR A 508 21.58 -9.19 13.17
CA THR A 508 21.15 -10.17 12.15
C THR A 508 20.89 -9.50 10.79
N LEU A 509 20.24 -8.35 10.81
CA LEU A 509 19.96 -7.54 9.62
C LEU A 509 21.25 -7.05 8.96
N LEU A 510 22.18 -6.48 9.74
CA LEU A 510 23.46 -5.97 9.23
C LEU A 510 24.34 -7.08 8.67
N ALA A 511 24.43 -8.24 9.34
CA ALA A 511 25.15 -9.40 8.84
C ALA A 511 24.54 -9.95 7.53
N THR A 512 23.21 -9.90 7.41
CA THR A 512 22.53 -10.29 6.17
C THR A 512 22.82 -9.31 5.05
N LEU A 513 22.72 -8.00 5.33
CA LEU A 513 23.02 -6.95 4.37
C LEU A 513 24.49 -6.99 3.92
N GLN A 514 25.43 -7.23 4.84
CA GLN A 514 26.86 -7.41 4.55
C GLN A 514 27.08 -8.50 3.49
N ARG A 515 26.47 -9.67 3.69
CA ARG A 515 26.56 -10.82 2.78
C ARG A 515 25.97 -10.49 1.40
N HIS A 516 24.80 -9.83 1.38
CA HIS A 516 24.14 -9.46 0.13
C HIS A 516 24.97 -8.45 -0.66
N LEU A 517 25.54 -7.45 0.02
CA LEU A 517 26.39 -6.43 -0.58
C LEU A 517 27.80 -6.94 -0.92
N GLY A 518 28.16 -8.13 -0.44
CA GLY A 518 29.42 -8.79 -0.79
C GLY A 518 30.64 -8.31 -0.01
N HIS A 519 30.44 -7.64 1.13
CA HIS A 519 31.56 -7.19 1.98
C HIS A 519 32.21 -8.37 2.71
N ASP A 520 33.54 -8.33 2.82
CA ASP A 520 34.31 -9.26 3.67
C ASP A 520 34.28 -8.80 5.13
N GLU A 521 34.42 -7.50 5.35
CA GLU A 521 34.38 -6.89 6.68
C GLU A 521 32.95 -6.51 7.12
N PRO A 522 32.70 -6.41 8.44
CA PRO A 522 31.43 -5.91 8.97
C PRO A 522 31.07 -4.53 8.44
N LEU A 523 29.78 -4.31 8.19
CA LEU A 523 29.28 -2.98 7.84
C LEU A 523 29.49 -2.01 9.03
N PRO A 524 29.75 -0.72 8.77
CA PRO A 524 29.81 0.27 9.83
C PRO A 524 28.49 0.34 10.59
N GLU A 525 28.54 0.70 11.87
CA GLU A 525 27.34 0.93 12.66
C GLU A 525 26.53 2.10 12.06
N PRO A 526 25.21 1.94 11.83
CA PRO A 526 24.39 3.01 11.29
C PRO A 526 24.23 4.15 12.31
N CYS A 527 24.31 5.39 11.84
CA CYS A 527 24.02 6.60 12.63
C CYS A 527 22.52 6.73 12.95
N LEU A 528 21.65 6.10 12.15
CA LEU A 528 20.22 6.09 12.36
C LEU A 528 19.62 4.78 11.87
N VAL A 529 18.74 4.21 12.70
CA VAL A 529 17.86 3.08 12.35
C VAL A 529 16.42 3.52 12.58
N ARG A 530 15.58 3.39 11.56
CA ARG A 530 14.14 3.69 11.65
C ARG A 530 13.33 2.51 11.14
N ILE A 531 12.59 1.87 12.03
CA ILE A 531 11.78 0.68 11.74
C ILE A 531 10.31 1.10 11.72
N ARG A 532 9.58 0.68 10.70
CA ARG A 532 8.12 0.81 10.65
C ARG A 532 7.49 -0.48 10.16
N GLN A 533 6.53 -1.00 10.92
CA GLN A 533 5.73 -2.15 10.54
C GLN A 533 4.42 -1.66 9.93
N HIS A 534 4.10 -2.16 8.73
CA HIS A 534 2.84 -1.92 8.06
C HIS A 534 2.07 -3.24 7.96
N HIS A 535 0.95 -3.30 8.66
CA HIS A 535 0.07 -4.46 8.64
C HIS A 535 -0.95 -4.34 7.51
N ASP A 536 -1.15 -5.43 6.77
CA ASP A 536 -2.15 -5.56 5.70
C ASP A 536 -2.14 -4.40 4.70
N CYS A 537 -0.94 -3.91 4.37
CA CYS A 537 -0.76 -2.66 3.65
C CYS A 537 -0.81 -2.79 2.13
N ILE A 538 -0.51 -3.97 1.58
CA ILE A 538 -0.49 -4.21 0.14
C ILE A 538 -1.49 -5.30 -0.21
N PRO A 539 -2.66 -4.96 -0.78
CA PRO A 539 -3.61 -5.94 -1.27
C PRO A 539 -2.95 -6.89 -2.30
N THR A 540 -3.35 -8.15 -2.28
CA THR A 540 -2.85 -9.19 -3.19
C THR A 540 -3.98 -9.60 -4.15
N PRO A 541 -4.08 -9.00 -5.35
CA PRO A 541 -5.07 -9.38 -6.36
C PRO A 541 -4.84 -10.82 -6.85
N THR A 542 -5.56 -11.78 -6.29
CA THR A 542 -5.41 -13.19 -6.69
C THR A 542 -6.13 -13.49 -8.01
N VAL A 543 -5.85 -14.66 -8.61
CA VAL A 543 -6.53 -15.14 -9.82
C VAL A 543 -8.06 -14.97 -9.73
N GLY A 544 -8.67 -14.36 -10.75
CA GLY A 544 -10.10 -14.02 -10.79
C GLY A 544 -10.46 -12.65 -10.16
N HIS A 545 -9.46 -11.84 -9.77
CA HIS A 545 -9.72 -10.53 -9.15
C HIS A 545 -10.57 -9.61 -10.02
N ILE A 546 -10.33 -9.57 -11.33
CA ILE A 546 -11.04 -8.66 -12.24
C ILE A 546 -12.55 -8.96 -12.26
N GLU A 547 -12.93 -10.24 -12.37
CA GLU A 547 -14.34 -10.67 -12.31
C GLU A 547 -14.95 -10.33 -10.96
N ARG A 548 -14.25 -10.67 -9.86
CA ARG A 548 -14.73 -10.35 -8.51
C ARG A 548 -14.96 -8.85 -8.31
N MET A 549 -14.09 -8.00 -8.86
CA MET A 549 -14.28 -6.54 -8.77
C MET A 549 -15.39 -6.03 -9.69
N ALA A 550 -15.67 -6.70 -10.81
CA ALA A 550 -16.84 -6.39 -11.64
C ALA A 550 -18.14 -6.76 -10.90
N GLU A 551 -18.20 -7.95 -10.32
CA GLU A 551 -19.33 -8.43 -9.49
C GLU A 551 -19.54 -7.55 -8.25
N LEU A 552 -18.46 -7.14 -7.59
CA LEU A 552 -18.53 -6.18 -6.47
C LEU A 552 -19.17 -4.87 -6.90
N ARG A 553 -18.74 -4.28 -8.02
CA ARG A 553 -19.32 -3.01 -8.52
C ARG A 553 -20.78 -3.16 -8.95
N ALA A 554 -21.15 -4.30 -9.54
CA ALA A 554 -22.54 -4.61 -9.86
C ALA A 554 -23.40 -4.69 -8.58
N ALA A 555 -22.91 -5.38 -7.55
CA ALA A 555 -23.57 -5.48 -6.25
C ALA A 555 -23.69 -4.13 -5.52
N VAL A 556 -22.71 -3.23 -5.67
CA VAL A 556 -22.81 -1.85 -5.15
C VAL A 556 -23.98 -1.13 -5.81
N LYS A 557 -24.07 -1.15 -7.14
CA LYS A 557 -25.17 -0.49 -7.88
C LYS A 557 -26.52 -1.08 -7.49
N GLU A 558 -26.62 -2.40 -7.44
CA GLU A 558 -27.86 -3.11 -7.10
C GLU A 558 -28.30 -2.84 -5.65
N LYS A 559 -27.39 -2.98 -4.69
CA LYS A 559 -27.74 -2.96 -3.26
C LYS A 559 -27.64 -1.58 -2.62
N TRP A 560 -26.70 -0.75 -3.07
CA TRP A 560 -26.44 0.59 -2.51
C TRP A 560 -26.89 1.73 -3.44
N GLY A 561 -27.25 1.42 -4.69
CA GLY A 561 -27.69 2.41 -5.69
C GLY A 561 -26.55 3.05 -6.47
N GLU A 562 -26.91 3.81 -7.51
CA GLU A 562 -25.97 4.48 -8.42
C GLU A 562 -25.13 5.59 -7.75
N ASN A 563 -25.57 6.09 -6.60
CA ASN A 563 -24.92 7.19 -5.89
C ASN A 563 -23.79 6.74 -4.94
N ALA A 564 -23.36 5.48 -5.03
CA ALA A 564 -22.30 4.92 -4.21
C ALA A 564 -21.17 4.32 -5.04
N ALA A 565 -19.93 4.46 -4.55
CA ALA A 565 -18.74 3.87 -5.17
C ALA A 565 -17.78 3.30 -4.13
N ILE A 566 -17.11 2.20 -4.48
CA ILE A 566 -15.99 1.64 -3.73
C ILE A 566 -14.73 1.79 -4.58
N ILE A 567 -13.70 2.38 -3.99
CA ILE A 567 -12.44 2.71 -4.65
C ILE A 567 -11.24 2.29 -3.80
N GLY A 568 -10.05 2.40 -4.40
CA GLY A 568 -8.78 2.25 -3.68
C GLY A 568 -7.96 1.03 -4.08
N ALA A 569 -6.87 0.84 -3.34
CA ALA A 569 -5.81 -0.12 -3.70
C ALA A 569 -6.30 -1.55 -3.85
N SER A 570 -7.30 -1.95 -3.06
CA SER A 570 -7.88 -3.30 -3.07
C SER A 570 -8.80 -3.56 -4.27
N VAL A 571 -9.12 -2.55 -5.07
CA VAL A 571 -10.12 -2.62 -6.16
C VAL A 571 -9.52 -2.31 -7.53
N ASP A 572 -8.74 -1.23 -7.64
CA ASP A 572 -8.33 -0.67 -8.93
C ASP A 572 -6.83 -0.75 -9.22
N GLY A 573 -6.02 -1.19 -8.25
CA GLY A 573 -4.57 -1.31 -8.37
C GLY A 573 -3.83 -0.67 -7.20
N VAL A 574 -2.68 -1.25 -6.85
CA VAL A 574 -1.96 -0.91 -5.60
C VAL A 574 -1.01 0.28 -5.73
N SER A 575 -0.71 0.74 -6.94
CA SER A 575 0.23 1.84 -7.12
C SER A 575 -0.39 3.18 -6.71
N VAL A 576 0.46 4.15 -6.37
CA VAL A 576 0.03 5.54 -6.09
C VAL A 576 -0.80 6.10 -7.26
N GLY A 577 -0.41 5.76 -8.49
CA GLY A 577 -1.09 6.21 -9.69
C GLY A 577 -2.48 5.60 -9.84
N ASP A 578 -2.62 4.31 -9.57
CA ASP A 578 -3.92 3.62 -9.62
C ASP A 578 -4.86 4.15 -8.53
N CYS A 579 -4.33 4.40 -7.33
CA CYS A 579 -5.10 4.98 -6.24
C CYS A 579 -5.65 6.37 -6.58
N ILE A 580 -4.83 7.24 -7.19
CA ILE A 580 -5.24 8.58 -7.63
C ILE A 580 -6.24 8.49 -8.79
N GLU A 581 -5.97 7.64 -9.78
CA GLU A 581 -6.88 7.44 -10.92
C GLU A 581 -8.24 6.89 -10.47
N SER A 582 -8.25 5.98 -9.51
CA SER A 582 -9.46 5.46 -8.87
C SER A 582 -10.29 6.58 -8.23
N GLY A 583 -9.64 7.47 -7.46
CA GLY A 583 -10.30 8.64 -6.87
C GLY A 583 -10.83 9.62 -7.93
N ARG A 584 -10.04 9.89 -8.98
CA ARG A 584 -10.45 10.73 -10.12
C ARG A 584 -11.69 10.15 -10.82
N ARG A 585 -11.69 8.86 -11.15
CA ARG A 585 -12.83 8.20 -11.83
C ARG A 585 -14.09 8.24 -10.97
N ALA A 586 -13.99 8.03 -9.66
CA ALA A 586 -15.16 8.18 -8.78
C ALA A 586 -15.73 9.61 -8.81
N ALA A 587 -14.88 10.64 -8.74
CA ALA A 587 -15.32 12.03 -8.84
C ALA A 587 -15.93 12.40 -10.21
N LEU A 588 -15.50 11.71 -11.27
CA LEU A 588 -16.04 11.90 -12.63
C LEU A 588 -17.35 11.12 -12.86
N GLY A 589 -17.51 9.98 -12.19
CA GLY A 589 -18.70 9.12 -12.30
C GLY A 589 -19.89 9.61 -11.47
N LEU A 590 -19.63 10.32 -10.36
CA LEU A 590 -20.61 11.06 -9.58
C LEU A 590 -20.86 12.45 -10.20
#